data_AF-F0VH99-F1
#
_entry.id   AF-F0VH99-F1
#
_cell.length_a   1.000
_cell.length_b   1.000
_cell.length_c   1.000
_cell.angle_alpha   90.00
_cell.angle_beta   90.00
_cell.angle_gamma   90.00
#
_symmetry.space_group_name_H-M   'P 1'
#
loop_
_entity.id
_entity.type
_entity.pdbx_description
1 polymer ?
#
loop_
_entity_poly.entity_id
_entity_poly.type
_entity_poly.pdbx_seq_one_letter_code
_entity_poly.pdbx_strand_id
1 'polypeptide(L)'
;MRSPIHKLNDNVNDPVFPDGYGELSKGDSDASWTEDEETEKKGKSAKHKPFFGRAKASKAAAEADTGKSDTAKDSTPVLNKDAPKVEPPKSSETTKAEEKKVEPKKPEDTRGDQAKAKAQSTRATSKEILYGDSAAGILSPPDFFFSSIVHDGKVFQARTEHLVVQLENTIYIWGGREAETVYDDLISFDPPSNTFSTIAVDGSKPSDRRGASLVARVRDDGHGILTLWGGEEKDELTNKAWNFDTATNSWSAMTARSTPSPRKGHSMCADNDALYLFGGVDAKGVKDDGYVLKKDIWTRLKGDKVPPARCFHTGTLVKTEKVNAMIVFGGDLSGGGRPTNDLWRYDLRDEEWRHIDNASGETPVPRFKHASAFYEGRVWICGGQTAGWFTIYAVSDFFAYDVSGNYWFKCDVAAKQLGYHSSFGPLALFPQTKALYIFGGSSSYVLDVRRDVTETALEVKQVREEVEKSADTAKKVMEFVGKLEKNMSATSGKVSDLSRSVGDFQKEISTMVANSSSCMESVEQVRKKLDSIEVKFVAFAQLERRCELIESSITELLRKLDEKADRSSLRKIADHVQISDSEEDSE
;
A
#
# COMPACT_ATOMS: atom_id res chain seq x y z
N MET A 1 -63.91 -31.63 -25.87
CA MET A 1 -65.26 -31.01 -25.81
C MET A 1 -65.10 -29.52 -25.47
N ARG A 2 -66.15 -28.69 -25.56
CA ARG A 2 -66.05 -27.21 -25.47
C ARG A 2 -66.43 -26.67 -24.08
N SER A 3 -65.71 -25.63 -23.64
CA SER A 3 -66.21 -24.50 -22.80
C SER A 3 -66.71 -24.85 -21.38
N PRO A 4 -67.02 -23.84 -20.53
CA PRO A 4 -66.83 -22.38 -20.62
C PRO A 4 -65.72 -21.88 -19.66
N ILE A 5 -65.09 -20.70 -19.75
CA ILE A 5 -65.48 -19.32 -20.12
C ILE A 5 -66.46 -18.67 -19.10
N HIS A 6 -65.92 -17.98 -18.11
CA HIS A 6 -66.64 -16.89 -17.44
C HIS A 6 -66.06 -15.54 -17.84
N LYS A 7 -66.93 -14.61 -18.24
CA LYS A 7 -66.65 -13.18 -18.27
C LYS A 7 -67.17 -12.56 -16.97
N LEU A 8 -66.37 -11.70 -16.36
CA LEU A 8 -66.77 -10.62 -15.47
C LEU A 8 -65.91 -9.43 -15.92
N ASN A 9 -66.49 -8.51 -16.70
CA ASN A 9 -67.19 -7.29 -16.25
C ASN A 9 -66.19 -6.17 -15.93
N ASP A 10 -66.16 -5.19 -16.82
CA ASP A 10 -65.41 -3.94 -16.67
C ASP A 10 -66.02 -3.03 -15.59
N ASN A 11 -65.28 -1.98 -15.23
CA ASN A 11 -65.52 -1.00 -14.15
C ASN A 11 -65.37 -1.54 -12.71
N VAL A 12 -64.25 -1.20 -12.07
CA VAL A 12 -64.24 -0.35 -10.86
C VAL A 12 -62.83 0.22 -10.64
N ASN A 13 -62.78 1.54 -10.52
CA ASN A 13 -61.76 2.44 -9.93
C ASN A 13 -60.26 2.16 -10.14
N ASP A 14 -59.59 3.16 -10.75
CA ASP A 14 -58.16 3.41 -10.52
C ASP A 14 -57.86 3.64 -9.02
N PRO A 15 -56.71 3.17 -8.49
CA PRO A 15 -56.30 3.47 -7.13
C PRO A 15 -55.83 4.92 -7.01
N VAL A 16 -56.59 5.74 -6.28
CA VAL A 16 -56.18 7.09 -5.87
C VAL A 16 -54.97 6.97 -4.94
N PHE A 17 -53.85 7.56 -5.34
CA PHE A 17 -52.67 7.72 -4.48
C PHE A 17 -52.93 8.84 -3.44
N PRO A 18 -52.48 8.68 -2.18
CA PRO A 18 -52.59 9.74 -1.20
C PRO A 18 -51.54 10.83 -1.45
N ASP A 19 -51.99 12.08 -1.67
CA ASP A 19 -51.10 13.24 -1.73
C ASP A 19 -50.36 13.45 -0.40
N GLY A 20 -49.06 13.75 -0.48
CA GLY A 20 -48.16 13.68 0.68
C GLY A 20 -46.99 14.67 0.69
N TYR A 21 -46.97 15.66 -0.21
CA TYR A 21 -46.00 16.77 -0.17
C TYR A 21 -46.71 18.10 -0.42
N GLY A 22 -46.32 19.13 0.33
CA GLY A 22 -47.12 20.34 0.52
C GLY A 22 -47.28 21.24 -0.71
N GLU A 23 -48.44 21.90 -0.79
CA GLU A 23 -48.75 22.88 -1.82
C GLU A 23 -47.83 24.12 -1.74
N LEU A 24 -47.21 24.48 -2.86
CA LEU A 24 -46.76 25.86 -3.09
C LEU A 24 -47.91 26.61 -3.76
N SER A 25 -48.44 27.62 -3.09
CA SER A 25 -49.61 28.36 -3.54
C SER A 25 -49.32 29.19 -4.80
N LYS A 26 -50.23 29.11 -5.78
CA LYS A 26 -50.29 30.11 -6.85
C LYS A 26 -50.92 31.39 -6.31
N GLY A 27 -50.26 32.52 -6.54
CA GLY A 27 -50.87 33.84 -6.47
C GLY A 27 -50.80 34.49 -7.84
N ASP A 28 -51.94 34.60 -8.52
CA ASP A 28 -52.05 35.37 -9.76
C ASP A 28 -52.24 36.86 -9.45
N SER A 29 -51.45 37.74 -10.08
CA SER A 29 -51.77 39.16 -10.17
C SER A 29 -51.04 39.82 -11.35
N ASP A 30 -51.78 40.16 -12.41
CA ASP A 30 -51.32 41.08 -13.46
C ASP A 30 -51.21 42.51 -12.92
N ALA A 31 -50.09 43.21 -13.19
CA ALA A 31 -50.06 44.68 -13.27
C ALA A 31 -48.80 45.21 -14.01
N SER A 32 -49.07 45.92 -15.10
CA SER A 32 -48.33 47.03 -15.75
C SER A 32 -46.94 47.50 -15.26
N TRP A 33 -46.08 47.80 -16.25
CA TRP A 33 -44.90 48.68 -16.17
C TRP A 33 -45.21 50.12 -15.73
N THR A 34 -44.24 50.76 -15.05
CA THR A 34 -43.81 52.17 -15.23
C THR A 34 -42.36 52.34 -14.78
N GLU A 35 -41.69 53.42 -15.19
CA GLU A 35 -40.27 53.74 -14.94
C GLU A 35 -40.07 54.68 -13.72
N ASP A 36 -38.86 55.23 -13.60
CA ASP A 36 -38.45 56.49 -12.91
C ASP A 36 -37.84 56.50 -11.48
N GLU A 37 -36.52 56.74 -11.50
CA GLU A 37 -35.74 57.75 -10.73
C GLU A 37 -35.44 57.65 -9.20
N GLU A 38 -34.49 58.53 -8.81
CA GLU A 38 -33.71 58.59 -7.57
C GLU A 38 -34.55 58.98 -6.32
N THR A 39 -34.09 58.76 -5.07
CA THR A 39 -33.21 59.72 -4.38
C THR A 39 -32.71 59.26 -2.98
N GLU A 40 -31.82 60.05 -2.38
CA GLU A 40 -31.01 59.79 -1.17
C GLU A 40 -31.59 60.36 0.15
N LYS A 41 -31.37 59.69 1.31
CA LYS A 41 -30.91 60.26 2.64
C LYS A 41 -31.56 59.68 3.93
N LYS A 42 -30.70 59.10 4.79
CA LYS A 42 -30.50 59.33 6.27
C LYS A 42 -31.70 59.28 7.27
N GLY A 43 -31.57 58.50 8.37
CA GLY A 43 -32.36 58.77 9.60
C GLY A 43 -32.26 57.90 10.88
N LYS A 44 -31.21 58.07 11.70
CA LYS A 44 -31.19 57.98 13.20
C LYS A 44 -31.84 56.79 13.99
N SER A 45 -30.97 55.92 14.52
CA SER A 45 -30.80 55.53 15.95
C SER A 45 -31.98 55.40 16.94
N ALA A 46 -31.99 54.28 17.69
CA ALA A 46 -32.44 54.20 19.09
C ALA A 46 -31.46 53.34 19.93
N LYS A 47 -31.48 53.48 21.27
CA LYS A 47 -30.66 52.70 22.23
C LYS A 47 -31.58 52.01 23.24
N HIS A 48 -31.19 50.86 23.79
CA HIS A 48 -31.42 50.55 25.22
C HIS A 48 -30.36 49.56 25.76
N LYS A 49 -30.34 49.38 27.08
CA LYS A 49 -29.38 48.56 27.86
C LYS A 49 -30.13 47.53 28.72
N PRO A 50 -29.47 46.46 29.21
CA PRO A 50 -30.13 45.29 29.82
C PRO A 50 -30.55 45.51 31.28
N PHE A 51 -31.30 44.55 31.83
CA PHE A 51 -31.69 44.48 33.25
C PHE A 51 -31.39 43.11 33.88
N PHE A 52 -31.33 43.06 35.21
CA PHE A 52 -30.88 41.91 36.02
C PHE A 52 -32.00 40.96 36.47
N GLY A 53 -31.64 39.70 36.72
CA GLY A 53 -32.40 38.74 37.55
C GLY A 53 -31.44 37.84 38.35
N ARG A 54 -31.73 37.53 39.62
CA ARG A 54 -30.79 36.84 40.54
C ARG A 54 -31.49 36.02 41.65
N ALA A 55 -31.17 34.73 41.72
CA ALA A 55 -31.32 33.85 42.90
C ALA A 55 -30.07 32.92 42.93
N LYS A 56 -29.36 32.65 44.02
CA LYS A 56 -29.69 32.12 45.37
C LYS A 56 -30.08 30.62 45.39
N ALA A 57 -29.63 29.77 46.33
CA ALA A 57 -28.31 29.59 46.99
C ALA A 57 -28.35 28.47 48.08
N SER A 58 -27.60 27.37 47.89
CA SER A 58 -27.10 26.42 48.91
C SER A 58 -26.15 25.43 48.19
N LYS A 59 -25.03 24.90 48.70
CA LYS A 59 -24.41 24.72 50.04
C LYS A 59 -24.87 23.49 50.85
N ALA A 60 -24.11 22.40 50.70
CA ALA A 60 -23.92 21.30 51.66
C ALA A 60 -22.45 20.81 51.53
N ALA A 61 -21.87 20.21 52.59
CA ALA A 61 -20.47 19.78 52.62
C ALA A 61 -20.20 18.68 53.67
N ALA A 62 -19.27 17.78 53.36
CA ALA A 62 -18.51 16.85 54.22
C ALA A 62 -17.36 16.28 53.32
N GLU A 63 -16.12 15.94 53.72
CA GLU A 63 -15.56 15.34 54.96
C GLU A 63 -16.05 13.89 55.19
N ALA A 64 -15.24 12.86 55.47
CA ALA A 64 -13.79 12.60 55.41
C ALA A 64 -13.61 11.02 55.35
N ASP A 65 -12.51 10.30 55.60
CA ASP A 65 -11.14 10.55 56.11
C ASP A 65 -10.18 9.35 55.80
N THR A 66 -8.88 9.52 56.07
CA THR A 66 -7.82 8.55 56.49
C THR A 66 -7.51 7.19 55.78
N GLY A 67 -6.22 6.78 55.89
CA GLY A 67 -5.67 5.42 55.61
C GLY A 67 -4.84 5.33 54.32
N LYS A 68 -3.53 5.05 54.24
CA LYS A 68 -2.54 4.35 55.10
C LYS A 68 -2.88 2.86 55.38
N SER A 69 -1.97 1.88 55.25
CA SER A 69 -0.51 1.92 54.96
C SER A 69 0.05 0.55 54.52
N ASP A 70 1.22 0.58 53.85
CA ASP A 70 2.36 -0.37 53.87
C ASP A 70 2.12 -1.87 54.17
N THR A 71 2.62 -2.83 53.37
CA THR A 71 4.05 -3.22 53.32
C THR A 71 4.31 -4.31 52.25
N ALA A 72 5.57 -4.55 51.89
CA ALA A 72 6.01 -5.59 50.95
C ALA A 72 6.65 -6.81 51.63
N LYS A 73 6.80 -7.93 50.91
CA LYS A 73 7.90 -8.92 51.08
C LYS A 73 8.05 -9.90 49.92
N ASP A 74 9.28 -10.37 49.72
CA ASP A 74 9.70 -11.33 48.69
C ASP A 74 9.20 -12.75 48.89
N SER A 75 9.15 -13.55 47.81
CA SER A 75 9.95 -14.79 47.70
C SER A 75 9.85 -15.49 46.34
N THR A 76 10.97 -16.02 45.88
CA THR A 76 11.16 -17.04 44.81
C THR A 76 12.45 -17.82 45.14
N PRO A 77 12.86 -18.88 44.42
CA PRO A 77 12.15 -19.80 43.51
C PRO A 77 12.31 -21.30 43.91
N VAL A 78 11.60 -22.23 43.24
CA VAL A 78 11.96 -23.67 43.20
C VAL A 78 11.70 -24.24 41.78
N LEU A 79 12.50 -25.24 41.37
CA LEU A 79 12.54 -25.85 40.02
C LEU A 79 12.04 -27.31 40.00
N ASN A 80 11.38 -27.72 38.90
CA ASN A 80 11.66 -28.94 38.11
C ASN A 80 10.71 -28.99 36.87
N LYS A 81 11.20 -29.18 35.63
CA LYS A 81 11.44 -30.45 34.88
C LYS A 81 10.14 -31.23 34.59
N ASP A 82 9.83 -31.62 33.34
CA ASP A 82 10.55 -32.65 32.55
C ASP A 82 10.43 -32.50 31.02
N ALA A 83 11.22 -33.28 30.24
CA ALA A 83 11.16 -33.37 28.77
C ALA A 83 11.86 -34.63 28.17
N PRO A 84 11.32 -35.21 27.08
CA PRO A 84 12.09 -35.92 26.02
C PRO A 84 11.71 -35.45 24.59
N LYS A 85 12.56 -35.32 23.56
CA LYS A 85 13.66 -36.14 22.95
C LYS A 85 13.27 -37.06 21.74
N VAL A 86 13.06 -36.46 20.57
CA VAL A 86 13.86 -36.57 19.30
C VAL A 86 14.43 -37.95 18.83
N GLU A 87 13.99 -38.38 17.62
CA GLU A 87 14.66 -39.21 16.55
C GLU A 87 15.08 -40.71 16.77
N PRO A 88 15.50 -41.48 15.72
CA PRO A 88 14.89 -41.77 14.38
C PRO A 88 14.92 -43.32 14.05
N PRO A 89 14.55 -43.87 12.84
CA PRO A 89 15.54 -44.04 11.72
C PRO A 89 15.05 -44.33 10.23
N LYS A 90 15.83 -43.82 9.24
CA LYS A 90 16.38 -44.44 7.98
C LYS A 90 15.59 -45.27 6.91
N SER A 91 15.96 -45.01 5.62
CA SER A 91 16.16 -45.94 4.44
C SER A 91 14.96 -46.67 3.76
N SER A 92 14.98 -47.08 2.47
CA SER A 92 15.96 -47.02 1.33
C SER A 92 15.29 -47.14 -0.08
N GLU A 93 16.06 -46.87 -1.16
CA GLU A 93 16.00 -47.41 -2.57
C GLU A 93 14.70 -47.22 -3.43
N THR A 94 14.71 -46.62 -4.64
CA THR A 94 15.25 -47.03 -5.97
C THR A 94 14.66 -48.37 -6.50
N THR A 95 14.26 -48.55 -7.78
CA THR A 95 14.77 -48.10 -9.10
C THR A 95 13.68 -48.10 -10.21
N LYS A 96 14.01 -47.61 -11.43
CA LYS A 96 13.53 -47.94 -12.81
C LYS A 96 12.02 -48.25 -13.04
N ALA A 97 11.26 -47.60 -13.93
CA ALA A 97 11.49 -47.22 -15.35
C ALA A 97 11.57 -48.41 -16.34
N GLU A 98 10.51 -48.64 -17.12
CA GLU A 98 10.57 -49.27 -18.44
C GLU A 98 9.42 -48.75 -19.33
N GLU A 99 9.68 -48.51 -20.62
CA GLU A 99 8.70 -47.98 -21.58
C GLU A 99 8.03 -49.12 -22.38
N LYS A 100 6.80 -48.90 -22.86
CA LYS A 100 6.39 -49.45 -24.17
C LYS A 100 5.31 -48.64 -24.88
N LYS A 101 5.65 -48.23 -26.10
CA LYS A 101 4.89 -47.37 -27.00
C LYS A 101 4.33 -48.20 -28.17
N VAL A 102 3.01 -48.25 -28.33
CA VAL A 102 2.34 -48.68 -29.57
C VAL A 102 1.11 -47.79 -29.79
N GLU A 103 0.87 -47.40 -31.04
CA GLU A 103 -0.16 -46.43 -31.45
C GLU A 103 -1.13 -47.09 -32.50
N PRO A 104 -2.06 -46.39 -33.17
CA PRO A 104 -3.49 -46.60 -32.96
C PRO A 104 -4.22 -47.33 -34.12
N LYS A 105 -5.48 -47.75 -33.89
CA LYS A 105 -6.45 -48.04 -34.97
C LYS A 105 -7.89 -47.62 -34.62
N LYS A 106 -8.54 -46.91 -35.56
CA LYS A 106 -10.00 -46.90 -35.84
C LYS A 106 -10.24 -47.74 -37.11
N PRO A 107 -11.46 -48.29 -37.35
CA PRO A 107 -12.61 -47.56 -37.96
C PRO A 107 -13.78 -47.37 -36.95
N GLU A 108 -14.86 -46.60 -37.14
CA GLU A 108 -15.95 -46.61 -38.18
C GLU A 108 -16.74 -47.93 -38.24
N ASP A 109 -18.07 -47.98 -38.39
CA ASP A 109 -19.15 -46.96 -38.36
C ASP A 109 -20.47 -47.65 -37.94
N THR A 110 -21.47 -46.91 -37.45
CA THR A 110 -22.91 -47.10 -37.76
C THR A 110 -23.79 -46.03 -37.10
N ARG A 111 -24.87 -45.65 -37.80
CA ARG A 111 -25.93 -44.73 -37.32
C ARG A 111 -27.18 -45.50 -36.87
N GLY A 112 -27.95 -44.89 -35.95
CA GLY A 112 -29.30 -45.30 -35.56
C GLY A 112 -29.41 -45.71 -34.09
N ASP A 113 -30.48 -45.39 -33.36
CA ASP A 113 -31.56 -44.45 -33.69
C ASP A 113 -32.28 -43.92 -32.43
N GLN A 114 -32.99 -42.80 -32.59
CA GLN A 114 -34.12 -42.28 -31.80
C GLN A 114 -34.25 -42.49 -30.26
N ALA A 115 -34.24 -41.33 -29.57
CA ALA A 115 -35.34 -40.82 -28.73
C ALA A 115 -35.45 -41.13 -27.20
N LYS A 116 -35.47 -40.02 -26.44
CA LYS A 116 -36.36 -39.69 -25.30
C LYS A 116 -36.59 -40.74 -24.20
N ALA A 117 -35.97 -40.50 -23.04
CA ALA A 117 -36.56 -40.84 -21.73
C ALA A 117 -36.63 -39.57 -20.85
N LYS A 118 -37.68 -39.44 -20.02
CA LYS A 118 -37.89 -38.28 -19.14
C LYS A 118 -38.17 -38.76 -17.71
N ALA A 119 -37.36 -38.27 -16.77
CA ALA A 119 -37.60 -38.19 -15.31
C ALA A 119 -38.15 -39.42 -14.54
N GLN A 120 -37.33 -39.96 -13.63
CA GLN A 120 -37.60 -40.11 -12.18
C GLN A 120 -36.29 -40.59 -11.50
N SER A 121 -35.67 -39.85 -10.58
CA SER A 121 -36.11 -39.50 -9.21
C SER A 121 -35.80 -40.59 -8.17
N THR A 122 -34.54 -40.67 -7.72
CA THR A 122 -34.15 -41.32 -6.46
C THR A 122 -33.52 -40.28 -5.53
N ARG A 123 -34.22 -39.94 -4.45
CA ARG A 123 -33.80 -38.94 -3.46
C ARG A 123 -32.82 -39.54 -2.45
N ALA A 124 -31.53 -39.37 -2.68
CA ALA A 124 -30.50 -39.62 -1.66
C ALA A 124 -30.44 -38.45 -0.65
N THR A 125 -30.16 -38.75 0.62
CA THR A 125 -30.16 -37.76 1.70
C THR A 125 -28.92 -36.88 1.69
N SER A 126 -29.13 -35.57 1.64
CA SER A 126 -28.08 -34.56 1.81
C SER A 126 -27.51 -34.59 3.23
N LYS A 127 -26.23 -34.90 3.38
CA LYS A 127 -25.43 -34.48 4.54
C LYS A 127 -24.98 -33.03 4.33
N GLU A 128 -24.91 -32.26 5.41
CA GLU A 128 -24.42 -30.88 5.37
C GLU A 128 -22.89 -30.82 5.23
N ILE A 129 -22.43 -30.16 4.18
CA ILE A 129 -21.09 -29.57 4.00
C ILE A 129 -21.40 -28.27 3.23
N LEU A 130 -21.60 -27.11 3.88
CA LEU A 130 -20.65 -26.28 4.64
C LEU A 130 -19.57 -25.65 3.74
N TYR A 131 -19.91 -24.47 3.21
CA TYR A 131 -19.07 -23.49 2.49
C TYR A 131 -18.23 -23.95 1.27
N GLY A 132 -18.54 -23.33 0.12
CA GLY A 132 -17.62 -23.18 -1.01
C GLY A 132 -17.81 -24.16 -2.17
N ASP A 133 -18.71 -23.84 -3.11
CA ASP A 133 -18.62 -24.32 -4.51
C ASP A 133 -19.57 -23.54 -5.43
N SER A 134 -19.03 -22.59 -6.22
CA SER A 134 -19.74 -22.01 -7.40
C SER A 134 -18.81 -21.28 -8.41
N ALA A 135 -17.51 -21.58 -8.44
CA ALA A 135 -16.57 -21.02 -9.41
C ALA A 135 -16.52 -21.86 -10.71
N ALA A 136 -17.65 -21.96 -11.42
CA ALA A 136 -17.84 -22.89 -12.54
C ALA A 136 -17.85 -22.21 -13.93
N GLY A 137 -17.00 -21.21 -14.16
CA GLY A 137 -16.89 -20.53 -15.45
C GLY A 137 -15.59 -19.75 -15.64
N ILE A 138 -14.84 -20.04 -16.70
CA ILE A 138 -13.58 -19.36 -17.09
C ILE A 138 -13.77 -17.85 -17.40
N LEU A 139 -15.02 -17.40 -17.56
CA LEU A 139 -15.39 -16.01 -17.87
C LEU A 139 -15.97 -15.24 -16.69
N SER A 140 -16.21 -15.86 -15.54
CA SER A 140 -16.67 -15.15 -14.34
C SER A 140 -15.60 -14.15 -13.88
N PRO A 141 -15.99 -12.96 -13.37
CA PRO A 141 -15.08 -12.12 -12.60
C PRO A 141 -14.43 -12.89 -11.43
N PRO A 142 -13.23 -12.50 -10.96
CA PRO A 142 -12.65 -13.09 -9.75
C PRO A 142 -13.56 -12.85 -8.53
N ASP A 143 -13.51 -13.75 -7.55
CA ASP A 143 -14.28 -13.64 -6.31
C ASP A 143 -13.97 -12.33 -5.58
N PHE A 144 -15.01 -11.54 -5.27
CA PHE A 144 -14.87 -10.26 -4.58
C PHE A 144 -15.02 -10.44 -3.06
N PHE A 145 -13.91 -10.24 -2.35
CA PHE A 145 -13.87 -10.24 -0.89
C PHE A 145 -13.98 -8.81 -0.35
N PHE A 146 -14.83 -8.60 0.65
CA PHE A 146 -14.87 -7.32 1.37
C PHE A 146 -13.85 -7.27 2.50
N SER A 147 -13.10 -6.18 2.54
CA SER A 147 -12.32 -5.71 3.69
C SER A 147 -12.89 -4.38 4.17
N SER A 148 -13.24 -4.28 5.45
CA SER A 148 -13.64 -2.99 6.05
C SER A 148 -12.42 -2.10 6.25
N ILE A 149 -12.51 -0.83 5.84
CA ILE A 149 -11.56 0.21 6.25
C ILE A 149 -11.80 0.51 7.74
N VAL A 150 -10.80 0.21 8.57
CA VAL A 150 -10.83 0.56 10.00
C VAL A 150 -10.17 1.92 10.18
N HIS A 151 -10.88 2.88 10.77
CA HIS A 151 -10.37 4.22 11.06
C HIS A 151 -10.97 4.76 12.37
N ASP A 152 -10.41 5.85 12.89
CA ASP A 152 -10.72 6.38 14.23
C ASP A 152 -11.95 7.30 14.30
N GLY A 153 -12.70 7.44 13.20
CA GLY A 153 -13.87 8.32 13.08
C GLY A 153 -13.62 9.83 13.18
N LYS A 154 -12.38 10.31 13.36
CA LYS A 154 -12.12 11.75 13.59
C LYS A 154 -12.18 12.58 12.32
N VAL A 155 -11.50 12.11 11.26
CA VAL A 155 -11.37 12.81 9.97
C VAL A 155 -12.56 12.51 9.07
N PHE A 156 -12.71 11.25 8.66
CA PHE A 156 -13.90 10.81 7.94
C PHE A 156 -15.01 10.49 8.94
N GLN A 157 -16.13 11.20 8.83
CA GLN A 157 -17.34 11.04 9.62
C GLN A 157 -18.45 10.46 8.73
N ALA A 158 -19.45 9.79 9.32
CA ALA A 158 -20.52 9.15 8.56
C ALA A 158 -21.27 10.18 7.69
N ARG A 159 -21.30 9.98 6.37
CA ARG A 159 -21.87 10.95 5.43
C ARG A 159 -22.43 10.34 4.16
N THR A 160 -23.41 11.03 3.59
CA THR A 160 -24.15 10.67 2.37
C THR A 160 -23.99 11.77 1.32
N GLU A 161 -24.21 11.44 0.04
CA GLU A 161 -24.19 12.43 -1.07
C GLU A 161 -22.85 13.18 -1.23
N HIS A 162 -21.78 12.67 -0.62
CA HIS A 162 -20.41 13.14 -0.77
C HIS A 162 -19.86 12.70 -2.13
N LEU A 163 -18.83 13.40 -2.60
CA LEU A 163 -18.16 13.09 -3.86
C LEU A 163 -16.83 12.39 -3.58
N VAL A 164 -16.46 11.46 -4.45
CA VAL A 164 -15.24 10.65 -4.33
C VAL A 164 -14.59 10.58 -5.70
N VAL A 165 -13.28 10.77 -5.76
CA VAL A 165 -12.50 10.55 -6.99
C VAL A 165 -11.08 10.08 -6.63
N GLN A 166 -10.53 9.12 -7.38
CA GLN A 166 -9.13 8.74 -7.27
C GLN A 166 -8.28 9.60 -8.22
N LEU A 167 -7.08 9.97 -7.75
CA LEU A 167 -6.05 10.62 -8.54
C LEU A 167 -4.68 10.12 -8.04
N GLU A 168 -3.87 9.59 -8.96
CA GLU A 168 -2.55 9.01 -8.67
C GLU A 168 -2.59 7.93 -7.59
N ASN A 169 -2.02 8.19 -6.41
CA ASN A 169 -1.98 7.28 -5.26
C ASN A 169 -2.99 7.68 -4.15
N THR A 170 -3.84 8.68 -4.38
CA THR A 170 -4.74 9.24 -3.36
C THR A 170 -6.20 9.12 -3.78
N ILE A 171 -7.09 8.80 -2.83
CA ILE A 171 -8.53 8.95 -3.00
C ILE A 171 -8.97 10.24 -2.32
N TYR A 172 -9.57 11.16 -3.08
CA TYR A 172 -10.09 12.42 -2.57
C TYR A 172 -11.60 12.30 -2.33
N ILE A 173 -12.04 12.72 -1.14
CA ILE A 173 -13.43 12.75 -0.71
C ILE A 173 -13.80 14.21 -0.42
N TRP A 174 -14.88 14.70 -1.03
CA TRP A 174 -15.32 16.08 -0.88
C TRP A 174 -16.77 16.18 -0.38
N GLY A 175 -16.96 16.97 0.67
CA GLY A 175 -18.27 17.37 1.20
C GLY A 175 -19.20 16.21 1.58
N GLY A 176 -20.50 16.41 1.37
CA GLY A 176 -21.59 15.49 1.73
C GLY A 176 -22.42 15.97 2.92
N ARG A 177 -23.26 15.10 3.50
CA ARG A 177 -24.08 15.42 4.67
C ARG A 177 -24.42 14.26 5.60
N GLU A 178 -24.63 14.57 6.87
CA GLU A 178 -25.19 13.73 7.92
C GLU A 178 -26.43 14.42 8.53
N ALA A 179 -27.63 13.96 8.17
CA ALA A 179 -28.89 14.66 8.47
C ALA A 179 -28.84 16.16 8.09
N GLU A 180 -28.86 17.05 9.07
CA GLU A 180 -28.78 18.51 8.91
C GLU A 180 -27.33 19.04 8.83
N THR A 181 -26.34 18.22 9.21
CA THR A 181 -24.92 18.59 9.14
C THR A 181 -24.44 18.49 7.70
N VAL A 182 -24.13 19.64 7.07
CA VAL A 182 -23.48 19.70 5.76
C VAL A 182 -21.96 19.81 5.90
N TYR A 183 -21.23 19.14 5.02
CA TYR A 183 -19.77 19.16 4.95
C TYR A 183 -19.31 19.90 3.69
N ASP A 184 -18.31 20.76 3.84
CA ASP A 184 -17.63 21.52 2.77
C ASP A 184 -16.10 21.33 2.85
N ASP A 185 -15.67 20.21 3.41
CA ASP A 185 -14.29 19.78 3.58
C ASP A 185 -13.77 19.00 2.36
N LEU A 186 -12.44 18.94 2.25
CA LEU A 186 -11.74 18.04 1.35
C LEU A 186 -10.84 17.13 2.20
N ILE A 187 -11.04 15.82 2.06
CA ILE A 187 -10.31 14.78 2.78
C ILE A 187 -9.54 13.97 1.74
N SER A 188 -8.28 13.64 2.02
CA SER A 188 -7.56 12.56 1.34
C SER A 188 -7.64 11.27 2.15
N PHE A 189 -7.69 10.15 1.45
CA PHE A 189 -7.44 8.82 1.96
C PHE A 189 -6.28 8.22 1.17
N ASP A 190 -5.22 7.78 1.87
CA ASP A 190 -4.08 7.05 1.31
C ASP A 190 -4.31 5.54 1.54
N PRO A 191 -4.62 4.75 0.49
CA PRO A 191 -4.93 3.34 0.68
C PRO A 191 -3.77 2.48 1.21
N PRO A 192 -2.49 2.68 0.81
CA PRO A 192 -1.35 1.95 1.37
C PRO A 192 -1.15 2.10 2.87
N SER A 193 -1.36 3.29 3.46
CA SER A 193 -1.29 3.51 4.91
C SER A 193 -2.65 3.44 5.63
N ASN A 194 -3.74 3.21 4.90
CA ASN A 194 -5.11 3.21 5.41
C ASN A 194 -5.45 4.46 6.24
N THR A 195 -4.91 5.62 5.85
CA THR A 195 -4.98 6.86 6.65
C THR A 195 -5.82 7.92 5.96
N PHE A 196 -6.77 8.51 6.70
CA PHE A 196 -7.51 9.71 6.29
C PHE A 196 -6.82 10.97 6.81
N SER A 197 -6.70 11.99 5.97
CA SER A 197 -6.19 13.32 6.33
C SER A 197 -7.12 14.43 5.85
N THR A 198 -7.46 15.37 6.72
CA THR A 198 -8.11 16.62 6.28
C THR A 198 -7.08 17.45 5.53
N ILE A 199 -7.40 17.88 4.32
CA ILE A 199 -6.55 18.79 3.56
C ILE A 199 -6.85 20.22 4.02
N ALA A 200 -5.85 20.89 4.58
CA ALA A 200 -5.92 22.32 4.82
C ALA A 200 -5.94 23.05 3.47
N VAL A 201 -6.93 23.93 3.27
CA VAL A 201 -7.11 24.66 2.01
C VAL A 201 -7.01 26.16 2.23
N ASP A 202 -6.15 26.81 1.43
CA ASP A 202 -5.97 28.26 1.48
C ASP A 202 -6.94 29.00 0.56
N GLY A 203 -7.39 30.17 1.01
CA GLY A 203 -8.21 31.10 0.22
C GLY A 203 -9.71 30.75 0.17
N SER A 204 -10.34 31.06 -0.96
CA SER A 204 -11.77 30.84 -1.18
C SER A 204 -12.04 29.41 -1.69
N LYS A 205 -12.80 28.64 -0.91
CA LYS A 205 -13.26 27.29 -1.29
C LYS A 205 -14.72 27.30 -1.79
N PRO A 206 -15.16 26.29 -2.57
CA PRO A 206 -16.58 26.04 -2.82
C PRO A 206 -17.35 25.84 -1.51
N SER A 207 -18.61 26.26 -1.49
CA SER A 207 -19.57 25.85 -0.45
C SER A 207 -19.88 24.36 -0.55
N ASP A 208 -20.50 23.85 0.52
CA ASP A 208 -21.33 22.66 0.49
C ASP A 208 -22.27 22.64 -0.74
N ARG A 209 -22.51 21.44 -1.27
CA ARG A 209 -23.49 21.18 -2.33
C ARG A 209 -23.78 19.70 -2.44
N ARG A 210 -25.01 19.36 -2.80
CA ARG A 210 -25.44 17.98 -3.11
C ARG A 210 -25.68 17.78 -4.61
N GLY A 211 -25.42 16.58 -5.12
CA GLY A 211 -25.65 16.22 -6.51
C GLY A 211 -24.82 17.01 -7.55
N ALA A 212 -23.67 17.55 -7.14
CA ALA A 212 -22.63 18.02 -8.07
C ALA A 212 -21.82 16.83 -8.63
N SER A 213 -20.93 17.10 -9.59
CA SER A 213 -19.91 16.13 -10.02
C SER A 213 -18.50 16.62 -9.66
N LEU A 214 -17.65 15.68 -9.24
CA LEU A 214 -16.21 15.88 -9.02
C LEU A 214 -15.45 14.97 -9.99
N VAL A 215 -14.52 15.52 -10.75
CA VAL A 215 -13.65 14.76 -11.66
C VAL A 215 -12.19 15.12 -11.43
N ALA A 216 -11.29 14.17 -11.64
CA ALA A 216 -9.85 14.37 -11.53
C ALA A 216 -9.18 14.25 -12.90
N ARG A 217 -8.10 14.99 -13.11
CA ARG A 217 -7.14 14.80 -14.21
C ARG A 217 -5.74 15.20 -13.74
N VAL A 218 -4.73 14.75 -14.49
CA VAL A 218 -3.38 15.31 -14.44
C VAL A 218 -3.24 16.29 -15.60
N ARG A 219 -2.63 17.45 -15.35
CA ARG A 219 -2.37 18.52 -16.33
C ARG A 219 -1.11 18.23 -17.16
N ASP A 220 -0.92 18.98 -18.25
CA ASP A 220 0.31 18.93 -19.07
C ASP A 220 1.61 19.27 -18.30
N ASP A 221 1.50 20.02 -17.19
CA ASP A 221 2.62 20.32 -16.27
C ASP A 221 2.83 19.25 -15.18
N GLY A 222 2.08 18.14 -15.23
CA GLY A 222 2.15 17.04 -14.28
C GLY A 222 1.41 17.31 -12.96
N HIS A 223 0.77 18.47 -12.77
CA HIS A 223 0.00 18.74 -11.56
C HIS A 223 -1.36 18.04 -11.59
N GLY A 224 -1.73 17.44 -10.46
CA GLY A 224 -3.07 16.93 -10.22
C GLY A 224 -4.08 18.07 -10.04
N ILE A 225 -5.25 17.93 -10.67
CA ILE A 225 -6.33 18.91 -10.54
C ILE A 225 -7.70 18.23 -10.45
N LEU A 226 -8.46 18.60 -9.42
CA LEU A 226 -9.85 18.18 -9.23
C LEU A 226 -10.77 19.31 -9.71
N THR A 227 -11.79 19.00 -10.51
CA THR A 227 -12.83 19.97 -10.88
C THR A 227 -14.18 19.55 -10.31
N LEU A 228 -14.74 20.44 -9.48
CA LEU A 228 -16.08 20.37 -8.93
C LEU A 228 -17.01 21.24 -9.79
N TRP A 229 -18.13 20.69 -10.27
CA TRP A 229 -19.09 21.43 -11.09
C TRP A 229 -20.54 21.24 -10.66
N GLY A 230 -21.29 22.34 -10.66
CA GLY A 230 -22.74 22.38 -10.52
C GLY A 230 -23.25 21.93 -9.15
N GLY A 231 -24.41 21.25 -9.14
CA GLY A 231 -25.08 20.75 -7.94
C GLY A 231 -26.14 21.72 -7.38
N GLU A 232 -26.37 21.60 -6.07
CA GLU A 232 -27.35 22.37 -5.32
C GLU A 232 -26.73 22.87 -4.01
N GLU A 233 -26.62 24.19 -3.87
CA GLU A 233 -25.97 24.95 -2.80
C GLU A 233 -27.08 25.70 -2.04
N LYS A 234 -27.34 25.36 -0.77
CA LYS A 234 -28.41 25.98 0.07
C LYS A 234 -29.79 25.98 -0.62
N ASP A 235 -30.14 24.84 -1.19
CA ASP A 235 -31.36 24.59 -1.99
C ASP A 235 -31.47 25.41 -3.30
N GLU A 236 -30.48 26.24 -3.64
CA GLU A 236 -30.35 26.86 -4.97
C GLU A 236 -29.51 25.98 -5.92
N LEU A 237 -30.02 25.73 -7.13
CA LEU A 237 -29.26 25.06 -8.17
C LEU A 237 -28.12 25.97 -8.66
N THR A 238 -26.94 25.39 -8.88
CA THR A 238 -25.74 26.14 -9.27
C THR A 238 -25.06 25.54 -10.51
N ASN A 239 -24.33 26.38 -11.25
CA ASN A 239 -23.40 25.99 -12.33
C ASN A 239 -21.98 26.54 -12.07
N LYS A 240 -21.70 27.03 -10.85
CA LYS A 240 -20.36 27.44 -10.42
C LYS A 240 -19.38 26.26 -10.60
N ALA A 241 -18.20 26.56 -11.10
CA ALA A 241 -17.13 25.60 -11.35
C ALA A 241 -15.91 25.95 -10.48
N TRP A 242 -15.29 24.95 -9.88
CA TRP A 242 -14.13 25.12 -8.99
C TRP A 242 -13.04 24.11 -9.30
N ASN A 243 -11.80 24.58 -9.35
CA ASN A 243 -10.61 23.77 -9.49
C ASN A 243 -9.86 23.70 -8.16
N PHE A 244 -9.45 22.51 -7.73
CA PHE A 244 -8.50 22.28 -6.66
C PHE A 244 -7.17 21.78 -7.25
N ASP A 245 -6.09 22.52 -7.03
CA ASP A 245 -4.73 22.12 -7.44
C ASP A 245 -4.07 21.33 -6.30
N THR A 246 -3.64 20.09 -6.58
CA THR A 246 -3.10 19.19 -5.54
C THR A 246 -1.65 19.47 -5.16
N ALA A 247 -0.93 20.31 -5.91
CA ALA A 247 0.43 20.73 -5.56
C ALA A 247 0.42 21.97 -4.66
N THR A 248 -0.53 22.90 -4.86
CA THR A 248 -0.68 24.10 -4.01
C THR A 248 -1.72 23.97 -2.90
N ASN A 249 -2.50 22.88 -2.88
CA ASN A 249 -3.62 22.65 -1.96
C ASN A 249 -4.63 23.81 -1.89
N SER A 250 -4.86 24.50 -3.00
CA SER A 250 -5.71 25.69 -3.06
C SER A 250 -6.86 25.54 -4.05
N TRP A 251 -7.99 26.15 -3.70
CA TRP A 251 -9.17 26.23 -4.55
C TRP A 251 -9.14 27.51 -5.40
N SER A 252 -9.60 27.40 -6.64
CA SER A 252 -9.76 28.52 -7.56
C SER A 252 -11.10 28.40 -8.29
N ALA A 253 -11.81 29.52 -8.44
CA ALA A 253 -13.04 29.55 -9.22
C ALA A 253 -12.70 29.47 -10.72
N MET A 254 -13.26 28.49 -11.43
CA MET A 254 -13.13 28.37 -12.88
C MET A 254 -14.17 29.27 -13.55
N THR A 255 -13.71 30.18 -14.39
CA THR A 255 -14.57 30.98 -15.28
C THR A 255 -14.69 30.31 -16.64
N ALA A 256 -15.88 30.35 -17.24
CA ALA A 256 -16.14 29.85 -18.59
C ALA A 256 -17.03 30.84 -19.35
N ARG A 257 -16.79 30.98 -20.66
CA ARG A 257 -17.45 31.99 -21.52
C ARG A 257 -18.88 31.64 -21.90
N SER A 258 -19.23 30.37 -21.79
CA SER A 258 -20.58 29.80 -21.81
C SER A 258 -20.69 28.85 -20.62
N THR A 259 -21.89 28.56 -20.12
CA THR A 259 -22.11 27.50 -19.12
C THR A 259 -23.45 26.79 -19.37
N PRO A 260 -23.55 25.48 -19.09
CA PRO A 260 -24.84 24.80 -18.98
C PRO A 260 -25.71 25.43 -17.87
N SER A 261 -27.02 25.20 -17.94
CA SER A 261 -27.95 25.69 -16.91
C SER A 261 -27.63 25.11 -15.52
N PRO A 262 -27.81 25.89 -14.43
CA PRO A 262 -27.65 25.42 -13.05
C PRO A 262 -28.42 24.14 -12.76
N ARG A 263 -27.73 23.06 -12.34
CA ARG A 263 -28.32 21.72 -12.31
C ARG A 263 -27.61 20.75 -11.35
N LYS A 264 -28.39 19.83 -10.79
CA LYS A 264 -27.92 18.70 -9.95
C LYS A 264 -28.18 17.35 -10.62
N GLY A 265 -27.49 16.30 -10.16
CA GLY A 265 -27.67 14.94 -10.64
C GLY A 265 -27.32 14.74 -12.12
N HIS A 266 -26.53 15.63 -12.70
CA HIS A 266 -25.86 15.39 -13.99
C HIS A 266 -24.71 14.39 -13.76
N SER A 267 -24.19 13.77 -14.83
CA SER A 267 -22.89 13.09 -14.76
C SER A 267 -21.80 13.95 -15.39
N MET A 268 -20.55 13.76 -14.98
CA MET A 268 -19.39 14.38 -15.60
C MET A 268 -18.19 13.43 -15.58
N CYS A 269 -17.41 13.41 -16.67
CA CYS A 269 -16.13 12.70 -16.76
C CYS A 269 -15.07 13.54 -17.51
N ALA A 270 -13.78 13.20 -17.39
CA ALA A 270 -12.67 13.95 -17.99
C ALA A 270 -11.78 13.07 -18.88
N ASP A 271 -11.62 13.44 -20.15
CA ASP A 271 -10.60 12.85 -21.03
C ASP A 271 -9.51 13.90 -21.29
N ASN A 272 -8.38 13.79 -20.58
CA ASN A 272 -7.33 14.80 -20.55
C ASN A 272 -7.94 16.15 -20.07
N ASP A 273 -7.67 17.28 -20.73
CA ASP A 273 -8.26 18.59 -20.40
C ASP A 273 -9.75 18.77 -20.77
N ALA A 274 -10.37 17.81 -21.46
CA ALA A 274 -11.77 17.93 -21.89
C ALA A 274 -12.74 17.34 -20.85
N LEU A 275 -13.61 18.18 -20.27
CA LEU A 275 -14.66 17.72 -19.35
C LEU A 275 -15.97 17.50 -20.11
N TYR A 276 -16.53 16.31 -20.03
CA TYR A 276 -17.79 15.92 -20.67
C TYR A 276 -18.89 15.84 -19.61
N LEU A 277 -20.02 16.51 -19.84
CA LEU A 277 -21.18 16.54 -18.95
C LEU A 277 -22.41 16.01 -19.69
N PHE A 278 -23.27 15.26 -19.01
CA PHE A 278 -24.56 14.81 -19.55
C PHE A 278 -25.72 14.97 -18.55
N GLY A 279 -26.86 15.41 -19.06
CA GLY A 279 -28.16 15.43 -18.38
C GLY A 279 -28.18 16.20 -17.06
N GLY A 280 -28.88 15.65 -16.07
CA GLY A 280 -29.20 16.27 -14.80
C GLY A 280 -30.61 16.85 -14.75
N VAL A 281 -30.93 17.56 -13.67
CA VAL A 281 -32.19 18.29 -13.49
C VAL A 281 -31.89 19.76 -13.19
N ASP A 282 -32.52 20.65 -13.95
CA ASP A 282 -32.53 22.11 -13.70
C ASP A 282 -33.94 22.58 -13.30
N ALA A 283 -34.11 23.90 -13.10
CA ALA A 283 -35.40 24.51 -12.76
C ALA A 283 -36.53 24.29 -13.79
N LYS A 284 -36.21 23.72 -14.97
CA LYS A 284 -37.16 23.33 -16.03
C LYS A 284 -37.22 21.79 -16.20
N GLY A 285 -36.85 21.03 -15.17
CA GLY A 285 -36.91 19.55 -15.15
C GLY A 285 -35.65 18.84 -15.66
N VAL A 286 -35.77 17.52 -15.88
CA VAL A 286 -34.66 16.67 -16.37
C VAL A 286 -34.14 17.09 -17.75
N LYS A 287 -32.92 16.66 -18.10
CA LYS A 287 -32.25 17.02 -19.35
C LYS A 287 -31.64 15.85 -20.11
N ASP A 288 -31.70 15.97 -21.44
CA ASP A 288 -31.13 15.14 -22.50
C ASP A 288 -29.95 15.83 -23.22
N ASP A 289 -29.59 17.04 -22.80
CA ASP A 289 -28.43 17.74 -23.32
C ASP A 289 -27.12 17.19 -22.73
N GLY A 290 -26.07 17.27 -23.55
CA GLY A 290 -24.70 17.02 -23.12
C GLY A 290 -23.82 18.14 -23.62
N TYR A 291 -22.72 18.39 -22.90
CA TYR A 291 -21.74 19.41 -23.26
C TYR A 291 -20.32 18.89 -23.07
N VAL A 292 -19.36 19.47 -23.80
CA VAL A 292 -17.93 19.35 -23.53
C VAL A 292 -17.32 20.73 -23.27
N LEU A 293 -16.55 20.84 -22.20
CA LEU A 293 -15.68 21.98 -21.90
C LEU A 293 -14.34 21.76 -22.58
N LYS A 294 -13.93 22.70 -23.44
CA LYS A 294 -12.58 22.77 -24.01
C LYS A 294 -12.15 24.25 -24.04
N LYS A 295 -11.00 24.58 -23.44
CA LYS A 295 -10.44 25.97 -23.41
C LYS A 295 -11.45 27.04 -22.97
N ASP A 296 -12.08 26.78 -21.83
CA ASP A 296 -13.03 27.67 -21.15
C ASP A 296 -14.29 28.03 -21.96
N ILE A 297 -14.65 27.16 -22.93
CA ILE A 297 -15.91 27.19 -23.68
C ILE A 297 -16.63 25.85 -23.48
N TRP A 298 -17.85 25.89 -22.97
CA TRP A 298 -18.78 24.76 -23.03
C TRP A 298 -19.48 24.75 -24.40
N THR A 299 -19.33 23.65 -25.13
CA THR A 299 -19.96 23.39 -26.44
C THR A 299 -20.91 22.19 -26.30
N ARG A 300 -22.09 22.20 -26.93
CA ARG A 300 -23.00 21.04 -26.89
C ARG A 300 -22.37 19.82 -27.59
N LEU A 301 -22.59 18.62 -27.06
CA LEU A 301 -22.24 17.37 -27.76
C LEU A 301 -23.09 17.21 -29.04
N LYS A 302 -22.57 16.44 -29.98
CA LYS A 302 -23.22 16.14 -31.27
C LYS A 302 -24.00 14.82 -31.20
N GLY A 303 -24.56 14.42 -32.34
CA GLY A 303 -25.24 13.15 -32.56
C GLY A 303 -26.77 13.28 -32.58
N ASP A 304 -27.39 12.71 -33.60
CA ASP A 304 -28.85 12.79 -33.84
C ASP A 304 -29.67 11.96 -32.84
N LYS A 305 -29.05 10.98 -32.17
CA LYS A 305 -29.70 10.00 -31.29
C LYS A 305 -29.23 10.16 -29.85
N VAL A 306 -29.55 11.29 -29.22
CA VAL A 306 -29.25 11.52 -27.80
C VAL A 306 -30.01 10.56 -26.87
N PRO A 307 -29.46 10.19 -25.70
CA PRO A 307 -30.17 9.41 -24.69
C PRO A 307 -31.38 10.19 -24.12
N PRO A 308 -32.47 9.51 -23.73
CA PRO A 308 -33.58 10.13 -23.02
C PRO A 308 -33.16 10.93 -21.78
N ALA A 309 -33.87 12.05 -21.54
CA ALA A 309 -33.59 12.99 -20.46
C ALA A 309 -33.56 12.31 -19.08
N ARG A 310 -32.52 12.61 -18.27
CA ARG A 310 -32.26 11.86 -17.03
C ARG A 310 -31.42 12.61 -16.00
N CYS A 311 -31.62 12.29 -14.72
CA CYS A 311 -30.72 12.67 -13.62
C CYS A 311 -30.30 11.45 -12.77
N PHE A 312 -29.30 11.62 -11.89
CA PHE A 312 -28.74 10.59 -11.01
C PHE A 312 -28.33 9.29 -11.74
N HIS A 313 -27.87 9.42 -12.97
CA HIS A 313 -27.23 8.37 -13.78
C HIS A 313 -25.71 8.41 -13.59
N THR A 314 -25.02 7.38 -14.04
CA THR A 314 -23.54 7.40 -14.13
C THR A 314 -23.10 7.69 -15.56
N GLY A 315 -22.04 8.49 -15.69
CA GLY A 315 -21.34 8.78 -16.94
C GLY A 315 -19.86 8.48 -16.77
N THR A 316 -19.43 7.28 -17.18
CA THR A 316 -18.08 6.78 -16.93
C THR A 316 -17.22 6.91 -18.20
N LEU A 317 -16.04 7.53 -18.11
CA LEU A 317 -15.10 7.48 -19.23
C LEU A 317 -14.51 6.07 -19.34
N VAL A 318 -14.50 5.56 -20.56
CA VAL A 318 -14.03 4.24 -20.95
C VAL A 318 -12.95 4.39 -22.01
N LYS A 319 -11.75 3.91 -21.71
CA LYS A 319 -10.56 4.06 -22.57
C LYS A 319 -9.87 2.69 -22.71
N THR A 320 -10.02 2.07 -23.87
CA THR A 320 -9.34 0.83 -24.29
C THR A 320 -8.61 1.10 -25.62
N GLU A 321 -7.86 0.12 -26.12
CA GLU A 321 -7.21 0.21 -27.45
C GLU A 321 -8.21 0.58 -28.57
N LYS A 322 -9.44 0.07 -28.48
CA LYS A 322 -10.47 0.15 -29.53
C LYS A 322 -11.56 1.18 -29.26
N VAL A 323 -11.79 1.57 -28.00
CA VAL A 323 -12.89 2.44 -27.59
C VAL A 323 -12.36 3.59 -26.73
N ASN A 324 -12.63 4.83 -27.13
CA ASN A 324 -12.56 6.00 -26.24
C ASN A 324 -13.96 6.61 -26.20
N ALA A 325 -14.70 6.40 -25.12
CA ALA A 325 -16.12 6.71 -25.06
C ALA A 325 -16.60 7.03 -23.65
N MET A 326 -17.62 7.87 -23.53
CA MET A 326 -18.39 8.00 -22.29
C MET A 326 -19.52 6.97 -22.31
N ILE A 327 -19.56 6.10 -21.31
CA ILE A 327 -20.67 5.17 -21.08
C ILE A 327 -21.65 5.81 -20.10
N VAL A 328 -22.89 6.01 -20.55
CA VAL A 328 -24.01 6.44 -19.72
C VAL A 328 -24.87 5.22 -19.39
N PHE A 329 -25.12 4.98 -18.10
CA PHE A 329 -25.98 3.89 -17.65
C PHE A 329 -27.00 4.36 -16.61
N GLY A 330 -28.24 3.89 -16.80
CA GLY A 330 -29.33 4.09 -15.86
C GLY A 330 -29.72 5.55 -15.66
N GLY A 331 -30.24 5.86 -14.47
CA GLY A 331 -30.75 7.16 -14.08
C GLY A 331 -32.25 7.17 -13.81
N ASP A 332 -32.73 8.35 -13.42
CA ASP A 332 -34.12 8.70 -13.22
C ASP A 332 -34.61 9.53 -14.41
N LEU A 333 -35.58 9.00 -15.16
CA LEU A 333 -36.15 9.58 -16.38
C LEU A 333 -37.23 10.64 -16.14
N SER A 334 -37.58 10.95 -14.88
CA SER A 334 -38.54 12.02 -14.55
C SER A 334 -38.00 13.02 -13.53
N GLY A 335 -37.00 12.65 -12.73
CA GLY A 335 -36.60 13.38 -11.53
C GLY A 335 -37.51 13.11 -10.33
N GLY A 336 -38.48 12.20 -10.48
CA GLY A 336 -39.43 11.74 -9.47
C GLY A 336 -39.35 10.23 -9.21
N GLY A 337 -38.19 9.61 -9.47
CA GLY A 337 -37.95 8.19 -9.21
C GLY A 337 -38.42 7.24 -10.30
N ARG A 338 -38.31 7.60 -11.60
CA ARG A 338 -38.58 6.69 -12.72
C ARG A 338 -37.27 6.04 -13.22
N PRO A 339 -36.84 4.88 -12.68
CA PRO A 339 -35.56 4.29 -13.02
C PRO A 339 -35.47 3.78 -14.47
N THR A 340 -34.26 3.65 -14.97
CA THR A 340 -33.92 2.94 -16.22
C THR A 340 -32.66 2.10 -16.07
N ASN A 341 -32.45 1.11 -16.93
CA ASN A 341 -31.19 0.35 -17.11
C ASN A 341 -30.72 0.36 -18.57
N ASP A 342 -31.17 1.32 -19.37
CA ASP A 342 -30.64 1.52 -20.71
C ASP A 342 -29.16 1.96 -20.66
N LEU A 343 -28.42 1.49 -21.67
CA LEU A 343 -26.98 1.65 -21.79
C LEU A 343 -26.67 2.43 -23.07
N TRP A 344 -25.94 3.53 -22.93
CA TRP A 344 -25.58 4.43 -24.02
C TRP A 344 -24.07 4.67 -24.06
N ARG A 345 -23.55 4.84 -25.27
CA ARG A 345 -22.14 5.16 -25.54
C ARG A 345 -22.06 6.42 -26.38
N TYR A 346 -21.47 7.48 -25.85
CA TYR A 346 -20.98 8.61 -26.66
C TYR A 346 -19.55 8.34 -27.06
N ASP A 347 -19.28 8.25 -28.35
CA ASP A 347 -17.95 7.97 -28.87
C ASP A 347 -17.13 9.26 -29.00
N LEU A 348 -16.01 9.38 -28.28
CA LEU A 348 -15.23 10.63 -28.24
C LEU A 348 -14.44 10.87 -29.54
N ARG A 349 -14.34 9.87 -30.43
CA ARG A 349 -13.67 10.01 -31.74
C ARG A 349 -14.66 10.38 -32.84
N ASP A 350 -15.81 9.72 -32.87
CA ASP A 350 -16.84 9.96 -33.88
C ASP A 350 -17.75 11.16 -33.52
N GLU A 351 -17.74 11.60 -32.25
CA GLU A 351 -18.67 12.57 -31.65
C GLU A 351 -20.15 12.15 -31.79
N GLU A 352 -20.43 10.85 -31.70
CA GLU A 352 -21.74 10.24 -31.94
C GLU A 352 -22.28 9.40 -30.78
N TRP A 353 -23.61 9.40 -30.61
CA TRP A 353 -24.31 8.62 -29.60
C TRP A 353 -24.82 7.28 -30.14
N ARG A 354 -24.66 6.22 -29.36
CA ARG A 354 -25.08 4.85 -29.70
C ARG A 354 -25.79 4.20 -28.51
N HIS A 355 -27.03 3.78 -28.72
CA HIS A 355 -27.75 2.90 -27.80
C HIS A 355 -27.15 1.48 -27.86
N ILE A 356 -27.11 0.77 -26.73
CA ILE A 356 -26.65 -0.61 -26.63
C ILE A 356 -27.79 -1.47 -26.09
N ASP A 357 -28.68 -1.89 -26.98
CA ASP A 357 -29.83 -2.78 -26.72
C ASP A 357 -29.50 -4.28 -26.92
N ASN A 358 -28.31 -4.59 -27.45
CA ASN A 358 -27.88 -5.95 -27.79
C ASN A 358 -26.81 -6.53 -26.84
N ALA A 359 -26.61 -5.92 -25.67
CA ALA A 359 -25.71 -6.44 -24.64
C ALA A 359 -26.21 -7.80 -24.12
N SER A 360 -25.30 -8.77 -24.01
CA SER A 360 -25.61 -10.12 -23.51
C SER A 360 -25.39 -10.23 -22.00
N GLY A 361 -25.87 -11.31 -21.37
CA GLY A 361 -25.70 -11.58 -19.93
C GLY A 361 -26.86 -11.09 -19.05
N GLU A 362 -26.68 -11.12 -17.73
CA GLU A 362 -27.68 -10.62 -16.77
C GLU A 362 -27.52 -9.10 -16.62
N THR A 363 -28.44 -8.32 -17.19
CA THR A 363 -28.45 -6.85 -17.03
C THR A 363 -28.85 -6.45 -15.60
N PRO A 364 -28.23 -5.41 -14.99
CA PRO A 364 -28.70 -4.89 -13.71
C PRO A 364 -30.15 -4.39 -13.81
N VAL A 365 -30.93 -4.50 -12.72
CA VAL A 365 -32.27 -3.90 -12.68
C VAL A 365 -32.22 -2.37 -12.87
N PRO A 366 -33.26 -1.73 -13.47
CA PRO A 366 -33.39 -0.28 -13.60
C PRO A 366 -33.02 0.46 -12.32
N ARG A 367 -32.16 1.47 -12.38
CA ARG A 367 -31.63 2.13 -11.18
C ARG A 367 -31.10 3.55 -11.39
N PHE A 368 -30.98 4.29 -10.29
CA PHE A 368 -30.40 5.62 -10.18
C PHE A 368 -29.66 5.77 -8.84
N LYS A 369 -28.79 6.79 -8.70
CA LYS A 369 -27.88 6.97 -7.54
C LYS A 369 -27.01 5.74 -7.21
N HIS A 370 -26.71 4.93 -8.22
CA HIS A 370 -25.71 3.87 -8.18
C HIS A 370 -24.31 4.43 -8.39
N ALA A 371 -23.29 3.73 -7.91
CA ALA A 371 -21.90 4.13 -8.09
C ALA A 371 -21.27 3.37 -9.28
N SER A 372 -20.35 4.02 -10.01
CA SER A 372 -19.64 3.42 -11.17
C SER A 372 -18.14 3.69 -11.18
N ALA A 373 -17.35 2.74 -11.68
CA ALA A 373 -15.92 2.93 -12.03
C ALA A 373 -15.58 2.18 -13.31
N PHE A 374 -14.51 2.59 -14.01
CA PHE A 374 -13.96 1.85 -15.16
C PHE A 374 -12.61 1.22 -14.79
N TYR A 375 -12.45 -0.09 -15.04
CA TYR A 375 -11.17 -0.79 -14.86
C TYR A 375 -11.05 -2.02 -15.77
N GLU A 376 -9.85 -2.28 -16.29
CA GLU A 376 -9.50 -3.43 -17.14
C GLU A 376 -10.54 -3.75 -18.23
N GLY A 377 -11.03 -2.72 -18.93
CA GLY A 377 -11.99 -2.86 -20.03
C GLY A 377 -13.47 -2.99 -19.59
N ARG A 378 -13.74 -2.89 -18.28
CA ARG A 378 -15.07 -3.11 -17.69
C ARG A 378 -15.59 -1.88 -16.95
N VAL A 379 -16.89 -1.59 -17.08
CA VAL A 379 -17.60 -0.62 -16.24
C VAL A 379 -18.25 -1.37 -15.09
N TRP A 380 -17.72 -1.15 -13.89
CA TRP A 380 -18.20 -1.72 -12.63
C TRP A 380 -19.30 -0.84 -12.06
N ILE A 381 -20.38 -1.46 -11.57
CA ILE A 381 -21.58 -0.77 -11.06
C ILE A 381 -21.99 -1.40 -9.73
N CYS A 382 -22.17 -0.57 -8.70
CA CYS A 382 -22.54 -1.01 -7.36
C CYS A 382 -23.82 -0.32 -6.85
N GLY A 383 -24.77 -1.14 -6.42
CA GLY A 383 -25.97 -0.74 -5.69
C GLY A 383 -26.83 0.32 -6.38
N GLY A 384 -27.44 1.20 -5.57
CA GLY A 384 -28.27 2.32 -6.02
C GLY A 384 -29.70 2.28 -5.48
N GLN A 385 -30.61 2.99 -6.15
CA GLN A 385 -32.06 3.04 -5.86
C GLN A 385 -32.86 2.60 -7.08
N THR A 386 -33.98 1.90 -6.86
CA THR A 386 -34.91 1.47 -7.90
C THR A 386 -36.37 1.57 -7.40
N ALA A 387 -37.33 1.60 -8.32
CA ALA A 387 -38.74 1.79 -8.01
C ALA A 387 -39.47 0.46 -7.85
N GLY A 388 -40.22 0.34 -6.75
CA GLY A 388 -41.20 -0.72 -6.52
C GLY A 388 -42.63 -0.21 -6.68
N TRP A 389 -43.58 -1.12 -6.47
CA TRP A 389 -45.01 -0.83 -6.59
C TRP A 389 -45.51 0.21 -5.57
N PHE A 390 -44.86 0.32 -4.40
CA PHE A 390 -45.27 1.18 -3.30
C PHE A 390 -44.19 2.17 -2.85
N THR A 391 -42.91 1.85 -3.03
CA THR A 391 -41.77 2.63 -2.54
C THR A 391 -40.55 2.47 -3.45
N ILE A 392 -39.63 3.43 -3.38
CA ILE A 392 -38.26 3.28 -3.90
C ILE A 392 -37.46 2.44 -2.88
N TYR A 393 -36.74 1.43 -3.34
CA TYR A 393 -35.89 0.57 -2.51
C TYR A 393 -34.41 0.66 -2.94
N ALA A 394 -33.51 0.51 -1.96
CA ALA A 394 -32.08 0.41 -2.20
C ALA A 394 -31.74 -0.99 -2.74
N VAL A 395 -30.76 -1.04 -3.65
CA VAL A 395 -30.18 -2.30 -4.16
C VAL A 395 -28.70 -2.35 -3.86
N SER A 396 -28.16 -3.56 -3.75
CA SER A 396 -26.86 -3.87 -3.12
C SER A 396 -26.17 -5.05 -3.81
N ASP A 397 -26.49 -5.16 -5.10
CA ASP A 397 -25.89 -6.02 -6.10
C ASP A 397 -24.70 -5.32 -6.77
N PHE A 398 -23.82 -6.12 -7.36
CA PHE A 398 -22.60 -5.66 -8.01
C PHE A 398 -22.49 -6.29 -9.40
N PHE A 399 -22.20 -5.45 -10.39
CA PHE A 399 -22.19 -5.83 -11.81
C PHE A 399 -20.97 -5.25 -12.54
N ALA A 400 -20.58 -5.89 -13.63
CA ALA A 400 -19.55 -5.42 -14.55
C ALA A 400 -20.04 -5.54 -15.99
N TYR A 401 -20.05 -4.43 -16.73
CA TYR A 401 -20.24 -4.44 -18.18
C TYR A 401 -18.88 -4.48 -18.88
N ASP A 402 -18.59 -5.55 -19.61
CA ASP A 402 -17.38 -5.66 -20.42
C ASP A 402 -17.58 -4.98 -21.78
N VAL A 403 -16.83 -3.91 -21.99
CA VAL A 403 -16.98 -3.01 -23.15
C VAL A 403 -16.52 -3.70 -24.44
N SER A 404 -15.57 -4.63 -24.34
CA SER A 404 -15.02 -5.33 -25.51
C SER A 404 -15.85 -6.56 -25.88
N GLY A 405 -16.42 -7.25 -24.89
CA GLY A 405 -17.32 -8.39 -25.07
C GLY A 405 -18.79 -8.03 -25.31
N ASN A 406 -19.21 -6.80 -25.01
CA ASN A 406 -20.62 -6.37 -24.97
C ASN A 406 -21.49 -7.28 -24.08
N TYR A 407 -21.00 -7.55 -22.85
CA TYR A 407 -21.56 -8.55 -21.95
C TYR A 407 -21.62 -8.05 -20.50
N TRP A 408 -22.75 -8.29 -19.83
CA TRP A 408 -22.98 -8.01 -18.42
C TRP A 408 -22.70 -9.24 -17.54
N PHE A 409 -21.72 -9.09 -16.66
CA PHE A 409 -21.45 -10.02 -15.58
C PHE A 409 -22.11 -9.51 -14.30
N LYS A 410 -22.96 -10.33 -13.70
CA LYS A 410 -23.26 -10.22 -12.28
C LYS A 410 -22.05 -10.74 -11.51
N CYS A 411 -21.62 -10.00 -10.50
CA CYS A 411 -20.55 -10.44 -9.62
C CYS A 411 -21.19 -11.13 -8.41
N ASP A 412 -20.82 -12.39 -8.15
CA ASP A 412 -21.26 -13.06 -6.94
C ASP A 412 -20.58 -12.40 -5.74
N VAL A 413 -21.40 -11.71 -4.97
CA VAL A 413 -21.00 -10.80 -3.90
C VAL A 413 -21.85 -11.11 -2.68
N ALA A 414 -21.21 -11.29 -1.53
CA ALA A 414 -21.91 -11.62 -0.29
C ALA A 414 -22.73 -10.41 0.19
N ALA A 415 -23.96 -10.25 -0.30
CA ALA A 415 -24.81 -9.08 -0.04
C ALA A 415 -25.06 -8.78 1.46
N LYS A 416 -24.91 -9.78 2.34
CA LYS A 416 -24.90 -9.62 3.80
C LYS A 416 -23.74 -8.76 4.35
N GLN A 417 -22.66 -8.61 3.57
CA GLN A 417 -21.49 -7.80 3.91
C GLN A 417 -21.56 -6.39 3.30
N LEU A 418 -22.16 -6.20 2.12
CA LEU A 418 -22.34 -4.87 1.54
C LEU A 418 -23.41 -4.04 2.28
N GLY A 419 -24.49 -4.69 2.76
CA GLY A 419 -25.63 -4.01 3.40
C GLY A 419 -26.53 -3.28 2.39
N TYR A 420 -27.73 -2.87 2.83
CA TYR A 420 -28.74 -2.21 1.98
C TYR A 420 -28.55 -0.69 1.87
N HIS A 421 -27.52 -0.23 1.17
CA HIS A 421 -27.17 1.20 1.08
C HIS A 421 -27.50 1.85 -0.27
N SER A 422 -27.76 3.16 -0.24
CA SER A 422 -27.91 4.02 -1.41
C SER A 422 -27.22 5.37 -1.20
N SER A 423 -27.08 6.21 -2.25
CA SER A 423 -26.35 7.49 -2.17
C SER A 423 -24.91 7.35 -1.61
N PHE A 424 -24.25 6.24 -1.96
CA PHE A 424 -22.79 6.10 -1.91
C PHE A 424 -22.14 7.23 -2.71
N GLY A 425 -20.89 7.57 -2.39
CA GLY A 425 -20.03 8.27 -3.34
C GLY A 425 -19.74 7.42 -4.59
N PRO A 426 -19.20 8.01 -5.68
CA PRO A 426 -18.68 7.26 -6.82
C PRO A 426 -17.68 6.18 -6.40
N LEU A 427 -17.60 5.08 -7.15
CA LEU A 427 -16.61 4.02 -6.89
C LEU A 427 -15.21 4.58 -7.16
N ALA A 428 -14.36 4.56 -6.15
CA ALA A 428 -12.94 4.88 -6.34
C ALA A 428 -12.17 3.59 -6.61
N LEU A 429 -11.62 3.47 -7.81
CA LEU A 429 -10.65 2.42 -8.15
C LEU A 429 -9.27 2.79 -7.59
N PHE A 430 -8.53 1.83 -7.05
CA PHE A 430 -7.08 1.95 -6.85
C PHE A 430 -6.33 0.99 -7.81
N PRO A 431 -5.79 1.48 -8.95
CA PRO A 431 -5.21 0.63 -10.00
C PRO A 431 -4.10 -0.32 -9.54
N GLN A 432 -3.35 0.06 -8.49
CA GLN A 432 -2.16 -0.60 -7.97
C GLN A 432 -2.51 -1.87 -7.17
N THR A 433 -3.63 -1.88 -6.43
CA THR A 433 -4.12 -3.04 -5.68
C THR A 433 -5.28 -3.75 -6.36
N LYS A 434 -5.79 -3.20 -7.47
CA LYS A 434 -7.03 -3.62 -8.16
C LYS A 434 -8.31 -3.50 -7.32
N ALA A 435 -8.24 -2.85 -6.16
CA ALA A 435 -9.37 -2.73 -5.25
C ALA A 435 -10.33 -1.59 -5.66
N LEU A 436 -11.62 -1.79 -5.35
CA LEU A 436 -12.67 -0.81 -5.49
C LEU A 436 -13.13 -0.37 -4.10
N TYR A 437 -13.13 0.94 -3.88
CA TYR A 437 -13.43 1.58 -2.61
C TYR A 437 -14.81 2.23 -2.67
N ILE A 438 -15.58 2.00 -1.60
CA ILE A 438 -16.93 2.52 -1.38
C ILE A 438 -16.90 3.24 -0.03
N PHE A 439 -17.46 4.45 0.02
CA PHE A 439 -17.53 5.26 1.23
C PHE A 439 -18.98 5.67 1.52
N GLY A 440 -19.31 5.76 2.82
CA GLY A 440 -20.59 6.26 3.33
C GLY A 440 -21.85 5.61 2.74
N GLY A 441 -22.87 6.43 2.48
CA GLY A 441 -24.17 5.99 1.94
C GLY A 441 -25.23 5.68 3.02
N SER A 442 -26.51 5.84 2.69
CA SER A 442 -27.64 5.66 3.60
C SER A 442 -28.18 4.22 3.57
N SER A 443 -28.16 3.55 4.72
CA SER A 443 -28.82 2.24 4.89
C SER A 443 -30.35 2.41 4.94
N SER A 444 -31.09 1.63 4.15
CA SER A 444 -32.56 1.70 4.09
C SER A 444 -33.28 0.77 5.08
N TYR A 445 -32.57 0.16 6.03
CA TYR A 445 -33.16 -0.67 7.08
C TYR A 445 -32.74 -0.21 8.48
N VAL A 446 -33.66 0.48 9.17
CA VAL A 446 -33.58 0.70 10.63
C VAL A 446 -34.11 -0.55 11.35
N LEU A 447 -33.43 -1.67 11.15
CA LEU A 447 -33.28 -2.67 12.20
C LEU A 447 -31.98 -2.33 12.90
N ASP A 448 -32.00 -2.31 14.24
CA ASP A 448 -30.93 -1.71 15.05
C ASP A 448 -29.64 -2.54 14.98
N VAL A 449 -28.84 -2.30 13.94
CA VAL A 449 -27.43 -2.74 13.84
C VAL A 449 -26.53 -1.75 14.59
N ARG A 450 -26.93 -1.42 15.83
CA ARG A 450 -26.07 -1.73 16.97
C ARG A 450 -25.73 -3.23 16.98
N ARG A 451 -24.90 -3.65 16.01
CA ARG A 451 -23.76 -4.49 16.34
C ARG A 451 -22.83 -3.61 17.15
N ASP A 452 -23.21 -3.48 18.41
CA ASP A 452 -22.39 -3.05 19.50
C ASP A 452 -21.33 -2.01 19.16
N VAL A 453 -21.75 -0.74 19.20
CA VAL A 453 -20.82 0.40 19.35
C VAL A 453 -19.93 0.18 20.59
N THR A 454 -20.41 -0.59 21.57
CA THR A 454 -19.69 -1.03 22.77
C THR A 454 -18.66 -2.15 22.51
N GLU A 455 -18.96 -3.22 21.76
CA GLU A 455 -17.93 -4.19 21.29
C GLU A 455 -16.93 -3.49 20.37
N THR A 456 -17.38 -2.71 19.39
CA THR A 456 -16.49 -1.96 18.47
C THR A 456 -15.58 -1.00 19.25
N ALA A 457 -16.08 -0.32 20.28
CA ALA A 457 -15.25 0.52 21.16
C ALA A 457 -14.31 -0.30 22.07
N LEU A 458 -14.68 -1.53 22.46
CA LEU A 458 -13.83 -2.46 23.19
C LEU A 458 -12.70 -3.01 22.31
N GLU A 459 -13.00 -3.41 21.08
CA GLU A 459 -12.02 -3.83 20.06
C GLU A 459 -11.07 -2.68 19.70
N VAL A 460 -11.60 -1.49 19.39
CA VAL A 460 -10.80 -0.27 19.16
C VAL A 460 -9.95 0.08 20.39
N LYS A 461 -10.43 -0.13 21.61
CA LYS A 461 -9.64 0.06 22.84
C LYS A 461 -8.54 -0.99 22.96
N GLN A 462 -8.82 -2.27 22.69
CA GLN A 462 -7.82 -3.34 22.72
C GLN A 462 -6.73 -3.11 21.67
N VAL A 463 -7.12 -2.84 20.41
CA VAL A 463 -6.19 -2.48 19.32
C VAL A 463 -5.38 -1.24 19.68
N ARG A 464 -5.99 -0.22 20.32
CA ARG A 464 -5.25 0.95 20.80
C ARG A 464 -4.23 0.58 21.89
N GLU A 465 -4.60 -0.23 22.87
CA GLU A 465 -3.66 -0.70 23.90
C GLU A 465 -2.53 -1.55 23.29
N GLU A 466 -2.79 -2.32 22.24
CA GLU A 466 -1.77 -3.09 21.51
C GLU A 466 -0.86 -2.20 20.65
N VAL A 467 -1.41 -1.18 19.98
CA VAL A 467 -0.63 -0.17 19.24
C VAL A 467 0.25 0.64 20.18
N GLU A 468 -0.26 1.03 21.37
CA GLU A 468 0.54 1.72 22.38
C GLU A 468 1.65 0.79 22.94
N LYS A 469 1.37 -0.50 23.25
CA LYS A 469 2.39 -1.50 23.62
C LYS A 469 3.42 -1.73 22.50
N SER A 470 2.99 -1.72 21.24
CA SER A 470 3.85 -1.89 20.06
C SER A 470 4.77 -0.68 19.85
N ALA A 471 4.24 0.54 19.96
CA ALA A 471 5.03 1.78 19.91
C ALA A 471 6.07 1.84 21.04
N ASP A 472 5.70 1.43 22.25
CA ASP A 472 6.60 1.36 23.40
C ASP A 472 7.70 0.28 23.21
N THR A 473 7.39 -0.79 22.49
CA THR A 473 8.34 -1.84 22.09
C THR A 473 9.29 -1.35 21.00
N ALA A 474 8.78 -0.68 19.97
CA ALA A 474 9.58 -0.05 18.93
C ALA A 474 10.54 1.01 19.51
N LYS A 475 10.10 1.79 20.51
CA LYS A 475 10.92 2.75 21.25
C LYS A 475 12.07 2.06 22.01
N LYS A 476 11.82 0.92 22.66
CA LYS A 476 12.85 0.09 23.32
C LYS A 476 13.84 -0.50 22.30
N VAL A 477 13.36 -0.91 21.13
CA VAL A 477 14.21 -1.38 20.01
C VAL A 477 15.09 -0.23 19.49
N MET A 478 14.55 0.97 19.29
CA MET A 478 15.32 2.15 18.86
C MET A 478 16.42 2.52 19.88
N GLU A 479 16.10 2.47 21.18
CA GLU A 479 17.09 2.71 22.24
C GLU A 479 18.17 1.61 22.30
N PHE A 480 17.80 0.35 21.99
CA PHE A 480 18.75 -0.76 21.88
C PHE A 480 19.64 -0.62 20.64
N VAL A 481 19.10 -0.21 19.48
CA VAL A 481 19.87 0.07 18.26
C VAL A 481 20.89 1.17 18.51
N GLY A 482 20.52 2.30 19.12
CA GLY A 482 21.47 3.37 19.46
C GLY A 482 22.59 2.93 20.43
N LYS A 483 22.29 1.99 21.34
CA LYS A 483 23.33 1.34 22.17
C LYS A 483 24.22 0.41 21.35
N LEU A 484 23.66 -0.32 20.39
CA LEU A 484 24.39 -1.20 19.47
C LEU A 484 25.34 -0.40 18.57
N GLU A 485 24.88 0.71 17.99
CA GLU A 485 25.69 1.64 17.18
C GLU A 485 26.86 2.21 17.98
N LYS A 486 26.62 2.65 19.22
CA LYS A 486 27.67 3.15 20.11
C LYS A 486 28.70 2.06 20.44
N ASN A 487 28.25 0.83 20.69
CA ASN A 487 29.15 -0.32 20.92
C ASN A 487 29.93 -0.71 19.65
N MET A 488 29.30 -0.65 18.47
CA MET A 488 29.94 -0.94 17.18
C MET A 488 30.98 0.13 16.83
N SER A 489 30.70 1.40 17.07
CA SER A 489 31.66 2.50 16.96
C SER A 489 32.86 2.32 17.89
N ALA A 490 32.63 2.02 19.17
CA ALA A 490 33.69 1.73 20.14
C ALA A 490 34.52 0.48 19.78
N THR A 491 33.91 -0.51 19.13
CA THR A 491 34.57 -1.72 18.64
C THR A 491 35.41 -1.43 17.39
N SER A 492 34.88 -0.63 16.46
CA SER A 492 35.60 -0.15 15.27
C SER A 492 36.86 0.64 15.64
N GLY A 493 36.77 1.51 16.66
CA GLY A 493 37.94 2.18 17.26
C GLY A 493 39.01 1.19 17.70
N LYS A 494 38.67 0.21 18.55
CA LYS A 494 39.60 -0.84 19.01
C LYS A 494 40.18 -1.68 17.87
N VAL A 495 39.41 -1.94 16.81
CA VAL A 495 39.91 -2.64 15.60
C VAL A 495 40.90 -1.77 14.84
N SER A 496 40.70 -0.45 14.77
CA SER A 496 41.67 0.48 14.17
C SER A 496 42.96 0.60 14.99
N ASP A 497 42.87 0.62 16.33
CA ASP A 497 44.04 0.61 17.23
C ASP A 497 44.83 -0.70 17.10
N LEU A 498 44.14 -1.84 17.06
CA LEU A 498 44.75 -3.16 16.86
C LEU A 498 45.41 -3.27 15.48
N SER A 499 44.74 -2.78 14.42
CA SER A 499 45.30 -2.75 13.07
C SER A 499 46.59 -1.92 12.99
N ARG A 500 46.63 -0.78 13.69
CA ARG A 500 47.84 0.03 13.84
C ARG A 500 48.94 -0.72 14.59
N SER A 501 48.62 -1.35 15.72
CA SER A 501 49.58 -2.14 16.52
C SER A 501 50.16 -3.32 15.73
N VAL A 502 49.34 -4.03 14.95
CA VAL A 502 49.79 -5.08 14.02
C VAL A 502 50.70 -4.49 12.94
N GLY A 503 50.35 -3.32 12.37
CA GLY A 503 51.17 -2.63 11.38
C GLY A 503 52.53 -2.16 11.91
N ASP A 504 52.63 -1.82 13.20
CA ASP A 504 53.90 -1.48 13.85
C ASP A 504 54.72 -2.75 14.18
N PHE A 505 54.08 -3.81 14.67
CA PHE A 505 54.74 -5.12 14.90
C PHE A 505 55.26 -5.75 13.58
N GLN A 506 54.56 -5.54 12.46
CA GLN A 506 55.01 -5.94 11.12
C GLN A 506 56.35 -5.27 10.74
N LYS A 507 56.58 -4.00 11.13
CA LYS A 507 57.85 -3.28 10.92
C LYS A 507 58.95 -3.81 11.83
N GLU A 508 58.61 -4.15 13.06
CA GLU A 508 59.55 -4.70 14.04
C GLU A 508 60.04 -6.09 13.62
N ILE A 509 59.14 -6.97 13.15
CA ILE A 509 59.48 -8.23 12.48
C ILE A 509 60.36 -7.98 11.25
N SER A 510 60.00 -7.03 10.38
CA SER A 510 60.80 -6.72 9.17
C SER A 510 62.23 -6.28 9.51
N THR A 511 62.38 -5.54 10.61
CA THR A 511 63.68 -5.09 11.14
C THR A 511 64.47 -6.26 11.75
N MET A 512 63.79 -7.15 12.49
CA MET A 512 64.38 -8.36 13.05
C MET A 512 64.87 -9.32 11.95
N VAL A 513 64.11 -9.47 10.86
CA VAL A 513 64.51 -10.26 9.68
C VAL A 513 65.73 -9.65 9.01
N ALA A 514 65.77 -8.33 8.79
CA ALA A 514 66.95 -7.65 8.22
C ALA A 514 68.21 -7.84 9.09
N ASN A 515 68.07 -7.71 10.42
CA ASN A 515 69.15 -7.95 11.37
C ASN A 515 69.60 -9.43 11.36
N SER A 516 68.67 -10.37 11.23
CA SER A 516 68.95 -11.81 11.11
C SER A 516 69.73 -12.13 9.84
N SER A 517 69.37 -11.53 8.70
CA SER A 517 70.11 -11.67 7.44
C SER A 517 71.54 -11.13 7.55
N SER A 518 71.73 -9.94 8.12
CA SER A 518 73.06 -9.35 8.37
C SER A 518 73.90 -10.19 9.34
N CYS A 519 73.27 -10.83 10.33
CA CYS A 519 73.92 -11.79 11.21
C CYS A 519 74.35 -13.06 10.46
N MET A 520 73.51 -13.62 9.58
CA MET A 520 73.88 -14.78 8.74
C MET A 520 75.04 -14.46 7.78
N GLU A 521 75.05 -13.28 7.15
CA GLU A 521 76.19 -12.82 6.35
C GLU A 521 77.47 -12.72 7.18
N SER A 522 77.37 -12.22 8.41
CA SER A 522 78.50 -12.11 9.35
C SER A 522 79.02 -13.48 9.79
N VAL A 523 78.14 -14.45 10.07
CA VAL A 523 78.51 -15.84 10.39
C VAL A 523 79.20 -16.51 9.19
N GLU A 524 78.70 -16.31 7.97
CA GLU A 524 79.30 -16.86 6.75
C GLU A 524 80.67 -16.20 6.43
N GLN A 525 80.90 -14.93 6.79
CA GLN A 525 82.23 -14.31 6.76
C GLN A 525 83.17 -14.91 7.81
N VAL A 526 82.69 -15.21 9.03
CA VAL A 526 83.49 -15.89 10.08
C VAL A 526 83.85 -17.31 9.64
N ARG A 527 82.92 -18.04 9.03
CA ARG A 527 83.16 -19.38 8.46
C ARG A 527 84.29 -19.35 7.42
N LYS A 528 84.22 -18.46 6.43
CA LYS A 528 85.28 -18.30 5.41
C LYS A 528 86.65 -17.93 5.99
N LYS A 529 86.68 -17.22 7.12
CA LYS A 529 87.91 -16.96 7.88
C LYS A 529 88.41 -18.21 8.60
N LEU A 530 87.53 -19.03 9.16
CA LEU A 530 87.87 -20.30 9.80
C LEU A 530 88.42 -21.32 8.78
N ASP A 531 87.78 -21.47 7.62
CA ASP A 531 88.26 -22.31 6.51
C ASP A 531 89.69 -21.88 6.08
N SER A 532 89.94 -20.56 6.02
CA SER A 532 91.26 -19.98 5.72
C SER A 532 92.30 -20.21 6.83
N ILE A 533 91.88 -20.36 8.09
CA ILE A 533 92.75 -20.72 9.22
C ILE A 533 93.07 -22.21 9.20
N GLU A 534 92.11 -23.08 8.87
CA GLU A 534 92.33 -24.53 8.74
C GLU A 534 93.36 -24.84 7.65
N VAL A 535 93.26 -24.20 6.48
CA VAL A 535 94.28 -24.29 5.41
C VAL A 535 95.67 -23.85 5.89
N LYS A 536 95.76 -22.85 6.78
CA LYS A 536 97.03 -22.42 7.39
C LYS A 536 97.56 -23.42 8.41
N PHE A 537 96.70 -24.07 9.19
CA PHE A 537 97.11 -25.17 10.09
C PHE A 537 97.66 -26.36 9.31
N VAL A 538 97.04 -26.74 8.19
CA VAL A 538 97.58 -27.78 7.30
C VAL A 538 98.95 -27.39 6.74
N ALA A 539 99.14 -26.13 6.35
CA ALA A 539 100.44 -25.61 5.92
C ALA A 539 101.48 -25.56 7.06
N PHE A 540 101.06 -25.29 8.30
CA PHE A 540 101.93 -25.29 9.48
C PHE A 540 102.39 -26.72 9.84
N ALA A 541 101.49 -27.71 9.84
CA ALA A 541 101.86 -29.11 10.05
C ALA A 541 102.79 -29.67 8.96
N GLN A 542 102.71 -29.13 7.73
CA GLN A 542 103.68 -29.42 6.66
C GLN A 542 105.04 -28.74 6.90
N LEU A 543 105.09 -27.61 7.60
CA LEU A 543 106.33 -26.93 7.99
C LEU A 543 106.99 -27.65 9.18
N GLU A 544 106.20 -28.05 10.17
CA GLU A 544 106.61 -28.82 11.35
C GLU A 544 107.30 -30.14 10.96
N ARG A 545 106.70 -30.92 10.06
CA ARG A 545 107.33 -32.12 9.46
C ARG A 545 108.64 -31.85 8.70
N ARG A 546 108.86 -30.62 8.23
CA ARG A 546 110.14 -30.23 7.62
C ARG A 546 111.18 -29.86 8.67
N CYS A 547 110.78 -29.32 9.81
CA CYS A 547 111.64 -29.13 10.98
C CYS A 547 112.10 -30.49 11.54
N GLU A 548 111.18 -31.45 11.75
CA GLU A 548 111.52 -32.83 12.18
C GLU A 548 112.58 -33.48 11.26
N LEU A 549 112.45 -33.30 9.94
CA LEU A 549 113.39 -33.80 8.93
C LEU A 549 114.76 -33.11 8.99
N ILE A 550 114.80 -31.83 9.37
CA ILE A 550 116.02 -31.06 9.58
C ILE A 550 116.71 -31.49 10.88
N GLU A 551 115.97 -31.66 11.98
CA GLU A 551 116.49 -32.16 13.27
C GLU A 551 117.05 -33.58 13.13
N SER A 552 116.35 -34.47 12.44
CA SER A 552 116.85 -35.81 12.11
C SER A 552 118.17 -35.74 11.32
N SER A 553 118.28 -34.82 10.36
CA SER A 553 119.52 -34.59 9.60
C SER A 553 120.66 -34.02 10.46
N ILE A 554 120.36 -33.13 11.41
CA ILE A 554 121.32 -32.58 12.37
C ILE A 554 121.80 -33.68 13.33
N THR A 555 120.90 -34.52 13.82
CA THR A 555 121.23 -35.64 14.73
C THR A 555 122.13 -36.67 14.05
N GLU A 556 121.88 -37.00 12.77
CA GLU A 556 122.74 -37.88 11.98
C GLU A 556 124.10 -37.23 11.62
N LEU A 557 124.17 -35.89 11.50
CA LEU A 557 125.44 -35.18 11.34
C LEU A 557 126.25 -35.15 12.66
N LEU A 558 125.59 -34.99 13.81
CA LEU A 558 126.22 -35.09 15.13
C LEU A 558 126.72 -36.51 15.41
N ARG A 559 125.95 -37.55 15.08
CA ARG A 559 126.37 -38.96 15.19
C ARG A 559 127.64 -39.24 14.38
N LYS A 560 127.73 -38.68 13.17
CA LYS A 560 128.93 -38.73 12.30
C LYS A 560 130.11 -37.89 12.78
N LEU A 561 129.89 -36.96 13.72
CA LEU A 561 130.94 -36.20 14.41
C LEU A 561 131.51 -37.03 15.57
N ASP A 562 130.64 -37.67 16.35
CA ASP A 562 131.00 -38.56 17.47
C ASP A 562 131.75 -39.82 17.00
N GLU A 563 131.31 -40.46 15.91
CA GLU A 563 132.03 -41.57 15.25
C GLU A 563 133.44 -41.18 14.75
N LYS A 564 133.77 -39.88 14.73
CA LYS A 564 135.09 -39.33 14.41
C LYS A 564 135.91 -38.90 15.63
N ALA A 565 135.30 -38.80 16.81
CA ALA A 565 135.94 -38.28 18.01
C ALA A 565 136.72 -39.36 18.79
N ASP A 566 136.17 -40.57 18.93
CA ASP A 566 136.82 -41.63 19.72
C ASP A 566 137.80 -42.49 18.92
N ARG A 567 138.99 -41.94 18.65
CA ARG A 567 140.21 -42.77 18.51
C ARG A 567 141.51 -42.01 18.82
N SER A 568 142.14 -42.44 19.91
CA SER A 568 143.51 -42.18 20.36
C SER A 568 143.80 -40.87 21.11
N SER A 569 144.48 -41.06 22.26
CA SER A 569 145.22 -40.07 23.06
C SER A 569 144.39 -39.09 23.92
N LEU A 570 144.58 -39.01 25.25
CA LEU A 570 145.42 -39.86 26.12
C LEU A 570 144.98 -39.74 27.59
N ARG A 571 144.75 -40.86 28.29
CA ARG A 571 144.60 -40.88 29.75
C ARG A 571 145.93 -40.55 30.44
N LYS A 572 145.98 -39.48 31.26
CA LYS A 572 146.79 -39.36 32.48
C LYS A 572 146.45 -38.08 33.25
N ILE A 573 146.45 -38.16 34.58
CA ILE A 573 146.10 -37.05 35.52
C ILE A 573 144.63 -36.64 35.31
N ALA A 574 143.63 -37.34 35.83
CA ALA A 574 143.40 -37.82 37.21
C ALA A 574 143.09 -36.67 38.20
N ASP A 575 141.85 -36.71 38.69
CA ASP A 575 141.32 -36.25 39.98
C ASP A 575 141.63 -34.82 40.47
N HIS A 576 140.57 -34.03 40.69
CA HIS A 576 140.27 -33.45 42.01
C HIS A 576 138.82 -32.91 42.10
N VAL A 577 138.17 -33.17 43.26
CA VAL A 577 136.92 -32.53 43.79
C VAL A 577 135.65 -32.74 42.93
N GLN A 578 134.60 -33.49 43.34
CA GLN A 578 133.75 -33.54 44.56
C GLN A 578 132.76 -32.35 44.73
N ILE A 579 131.69 -32.60 45.52
CA ILE A 579 130.63 -31.64 45.95
C ILE A 579 129.66 -31.35 44.77
N SER A 580 128.38 -31.77 44.74
CA SER A 580 127.21 -31.51 45.64
C SER A 580 126.73 -30.05 45.57
N ASP A 581 125.47 -29.67 45.79
CA ASP A 581 124.24 -30.32 46.33
C ASP A 581 122.97 -29.72 45.65
N SER A 582 121.76 -29.96 46.21
CA SER A 582 120.52 -29.14 46.09
C SER A 582 119.81 -29.10 44.71
N GLU A 583 118.48 -29.26 44.59
CA GLU A 583 117.36 -28.29 44.84
C GLU A 583 117.44 -27.06 43.88
N GLU A 584 116.47 -26.21 43.54
CA GLU A 584 115.06 -25.85 43.87
C GLU A 584 114.33 -25.60 42.51
N ASP A 585 113.00 -25.44 42.31
CA ASP A 585 111.72 -25.76 43.00
C ASP A 585 110.56 -25.43 41.97
N SER A 586 109.28 -25.39 42.40
CA SER A 586 108.11 -24.54 41.97
C SER A 586 108.05 -23.80 40.59
N GLU A 587 106.88 -23.57 39.95
CA GLU A 587 105.44 -23.80 40.25
C GLU A 587 104.71 -24.48 39.07
#